data_AF-A0A2N6CHH0-F1
#
_entry.id   AF-A0A2N6CHH0-F1
#
_cell.length_a   1.000
_cell.length_b   1.000
_cell.length_c   1.000
_cell.angle_alpha   90.00
_cell.angle_beta   90.00
_cell.angle_gamma   90.00
#
_symmetry.space_group_name_H-M   'P 1'
#
loop_
_entity.id
_entity.type
_entity.pdbx_description
1 polymer ?
#
loop_
_entity_poly.entity_id
_entity_poly.type
_entity_poly.pdbx_seq_one_letter_code
_entity_poly.pdbx_strand_id
1 'polypeptide(L)'
;TGIISFFLSPIIDNMTTALVMSAVILAVGRGNVRFVSIACINIVVAANAGGAFSPFGDITTLMVWQKGILDFHVFFKLLIPSVVNYLIPATIMSFAIPQGRPASGEAVVAMKRGSVAIMFLFACTIATAVSFHNFLGLPAFLGMTTGLAYLKFFGYYLRKTHVPLASDSLAYGETGDVQAFDSFREVARAEWDTLLFFFGVIMSVGGLGFIGYLDILSAYLYTELGATTANVMVGVISAVIDNIPVMVAVLQMQPTMDTTQWLLVTLTAGVGGSMLSIGSAAGVALMGQARGMYTFFRHLKWTPAIALGYAASIWVHMLINGN
;
A
#
# COMPACT_ATOMS: atom_id res chain seq x y z
N THR A 1 -0.29 6.68 -15.05
CA THR A 1 0.14 5.68 -14.05
C THR A 1 -0.25 6.09 -12.65
N GLY A 2 0.07 7.29 -12.17
CA GLY A 2 -0.32 7.74 -10.82
C GLY A 2 -1.82 7.60 -10.50
N ILE A 3 -2.72 8.07 -11.36
CA ILE A 3 -4.18 7.91 -11.15
C ILE A 3 -4.58 6.42 -11.04
N ILE A 4 -4.00 5.56 -11.88
CA ILE A 4 -4.25 4.12 -11.84
C ILE A 4 -3.74 3.55 -10.51
N SER A 5 -2.51 3.90 -10.10
CA SER A 5 -1.95 3.50 -8.81
C SER A 5 -2.82 3.94 -7.63
N PHE A 6 -3.32 5.18 -7.65
CA PHE A 6 -4.16 5.72 -6.58
C PHE A 6 -5.46 4.93 -6.38
N PHE A 7 -6.13 4.52 -7.47
CA PHE A 7 -7.37 3.74 -7.38
C PHE A 7 -7.15 2.23 -7.25
N LEU A 8 -5.96 1.74 -7.61
CA LEU A 8 -5.61 0.33 -7.49
C LEU A 8 -5.16 -0.02 -6.07
N SER A 9 -4.44 0.88 -5.40
CA SER A 9 -3.90 0.66 -4.05
C SER A 9 -4.94 0.31 -2.98
N PRO A 10 -6.14 0.94 -2.90
CA PRO A 10 -7.19 0.56 -1.95
C PRO A 10 -7.63 -0.91 -2.01
N ILE A 11 -7.34 -1.59 -3.12
CA ILE A 11 -7.87 -2.90 -3.48
C ILE A 11 -6.80 -3.98 -3.31
N ILE A 12 -5.55 -3.73 -3.74
CA ILE A 12 -4.49 -4.75 -3.78
C ILE A 12 -3.25 -4.39 -2.96
N ASP A 13 -3.33 -3.45 -2.03
CA ASP A 13 -2.21 -2.89 -1.27
C ASP A 13 -1.26 -1.95 -2.05
N ASN A 14 -0.52 -1.12 -1.30
CA ASN A 14 0.40 -0.10 -1.81
C ASN A 14 1.65 -0.67 -2.50
N MET A 15 2.27 -1.69 -1.93
CA MET A 15 3.51 -2.30 -2.41
C MET A 15 3.28 -3.06 -3.72
N THR A 16 2.26 -3.92 -3.75
CA THR A 16 1.82 -4.67 -4.92
C THR A 16 1.42 -3.71 -6.05
N THR A 17 0.65 -2.67 -5.73
CA THR A 17 0.31 -1.62 -6.71
C THR A 17 1.55 -0.96 -7.29
N ALA A 18 2.53 -0.64 -6.44
CA ALA A 18 3.75 -0.02 -6.88
C ALA A 18 4.55 -0.95 -7.82
N LEU A 19 4.74 -2.22 -7.45
CA LEU A 19 5.46 -3.23 -8.25
C LEU A 19 4.82 -3.46 -9.63
N VAL A 20 3.49 -3.59 -9.68
CA VAL A 20 2.74 -3.77 -10.93
C VAL A 20 2.91 -2.54 -11.83
N MET A 21 2.72 -1.34 -11.28
CA MET A 21 2.76 -0.11 -12.05
C MET A 21 4.18 0.28 -12.46
N SER A 22 5.18 -0.10 -11.67
CA SER A 22 6.59 0.05 -12.00
C SER A 22 6.99 -0.83 -13.18
N ALA A 23 6.52 -2.09 -13.25
CA ALA A 23 6.73 -2.93 -14.43
C ALA A 23 6.18 -2.28 -15.71
N VAL A 24 5.00 -1.66 -15.64
CA VAL A 24 4.42 -0.89 -16.75
C VAL A 24 5.29 0.31 -17.12
N ILE A 25 5.75 1.09 -16.15
CA ILE A 25 6.63 2.25 -16.40
C ILE A 25 7.98 1.83 -17.01
N LEU A 26 8.57 0.73 -16.55
CA LEU A 26 9.83 0.23 -17.08
C LEU A 26 9.70 -0.29 -18.51
N ALA A 27 8.55 -0.86 -18.86
CA ALA A 27 8.23 -1.28 -20.22
C ALA A 27 8.01 -0.09 -21.16
N VAL A 28 7.26 0.93 -20.71
CA VAL A 28 6.86 2.10 -21.52
C VAL A 28 7.96 3.16 -21.58
N GLY A 29 8.72 3.34 -20.51
CA GLY A 29 9.74 4.38 -20.33
C GLY A 29 11.16 3.97 -20.73
N ARG A 30 11.32 2.90 -21.52
CA ARG A 30 12.64 2.36 -21.90
C ARG A 30 13.56 3.47 -22.43
N GLY A 31 14.73 3.61 -21.81
CA GLY A 31 15.75 4.59 -22.19
C GLY A 31 15.54 6.01 -21.66
N ASN A 32 14.37 6.36 -21.09
CA ASN A 32 14.12 7.68 -20.52
C ASN A 32 14.19 7.66 -18.99
N VAL A 33 15.42 7.71 -18.50
CA VAL A 33 15.78 7.68 -17.08
C VAL A 33 15.07 8.79 -16.27
N ARG A 34 14.90 9.99 -16.84
CA ARG A 34 14.21 11.11 -16.18
C ARG A 34 12.71 10.82 -16.03
N PHE A 35 12.06 10.36 -17.10
CA PHE A 35 10.65 9.95 -17.06
C PHE A 35 10.41 8.82 -16.05
N VAL A 36 11.21 7.75 -16.11
CA VAL A 36 11.06 6.60 -15.20
C VAL A 36 11.21 7.05 -13.75
N SER A 37 12.22 7.87 -13.44
CA SER A 37 12.45 8.33 -12.07
C SER A 37 11.25 9.12 -11.49
N ILE A 38 10.72 10.10 -12.23
CA ILE A 38 9.57 10.90 -11.79
C ILE A 38 8.31 10.03 -11.73
N ALA A 39 8.11 9.13 -12.70
CA ALA A 39 6.97 8.23 -12.71
C ALA A 39 6.98 7.25 -11.53
N CYS A 40 8.15 6.71 -11.14
CA CYS A 40 8.31 5.89 -9.94
C CYS A 40 7.95 6.68 -8.68
N ILE A 41 8.47 7.90 -8.51
CA ILE A 41 8.13 8.76 -7.36
C ILE A 41 6.62 8.99 -7.30
N ASN A 42 6.01 9.33 -8.43
CA ASN A 42 4.57 9.54 -8.56
C ASN A 42 3.75 8.28 -8.23
N ILE A 43 4.25 7.09 -8.57
CA ILE A 43 3.62 5.81 -8.19
C ILE A 43 3.70 5.60 -6.67
N VAL A 44 4.84 5.85 -6.03
CA VAL A 44 4.99 5.71 -4.57
C VAL A 44 4.01 6.61 -3.84
N VAL A 45 3.95 7.89 -4.23
CA VAL A 45 3.03 8.86 -3.62
C VAL A 45 1.57 8.46 -3.87
N ALA A 46 1.22 8.09 -5.11
CA ALA A 46 -0.13 7.69 -5.46
C ALA A 46 -0.58 6.42 -4.73
N ALA A 47 0.29 5.41 -4.62
CA ALA A 47 -0.02 4.16 -3.96
C ALA A 47 -0.25 4.39 -2.46
N ASN A 48 0.65 5.07 -1.75
CA ASN A 48 0.48 5.33 -0.32
C ASN A 48 -0.76 6.20 -0.02
N ALA A 49 -0.98 7.27 -0.80
CA ALA A 49 -2.17 8.11 -0.67
C ALA A 49 -3.45 7.34 -0.99
N GLY A 50 -3.43 6.51 -2.03
CA GLY A 50 -4.54 5.65 -2.41
C GLY A 50 -4.86 4.63 -1.32
N GLY A 51 -3.84 4.02 -0.72
CA GLY A 51 -4.03 3.03 0.34
C GLY A 51 -4.69 3.61 1.60
N ALA A 52 -4.38 4.86 1.96
CA ALA A 52 -4.76 5.45 3.24
C ALA A 52 -6.29 5.57 3.49
N PHE A 53 -7.12 5.61 2.46
CA PHE A 53 -8.58 5.79 2.61
C PHE A 53 -9.39 4.48 2.62
N SER A 54 -8.73 3.32 2.60
CA SER A 54 -9.36 2.00 2.61
C SER A 54 -8.66 1.08 3.61
N PRO A 55 -9.38 0.31 4.45
CA PRO A 55 -8.78 -0.67 5.35
C PRO A 55 -7.94 -1.76 4.67
N PHE A 56 -8.17 -1.99 3.37
CA PHE A 56 -7.41 -2.97 2.59
C PHE A 56 -6.25 -2.34 1.80
N GLY A 57 -6.13 -1.02 1.85
CA GLY A 57 -5.19 -0.29 1.02
C GLY A 57 -3.75 -0.34 1.50
N ASP A 58 -3.56 -0.51 2.81
CA ASP A 58 -2.24 -0.63 3.44
C ASP A 58 -2.34 -1.47 4.73
N ILE A 59 -1.25 -2.14 5.10
CA ILE A 59 -1.17 -2.92 6.35
C ILE A 59 -1.47 -2.04 7.57
N THR A 60 -1.05 -0.77 7.54
CA THR A 60 -1.31 0.18 8.63
C THR A 60 -2.81 0.45 8.81
N THR A 61 -3.54 0.70 7.73
CA THR A 61 -5.01 0.89 7.76
C THR A 61 -5.75 -0.37 8.19
N LEU A 62 -5.26 -1.54 7.75
CA LEU A 62 -5.79 -2.84 8.14
C LEU A 62 -5.64 -3.06 9.65
N MET A 63 -4.49 -2.70 10.23
CA MET A 63 -4.24 -2.81 11.67
C MET A 63 -5.20 -1.93 12.50
N VAL A 64 -5.45 -0.69 12.06
CA VAL A 64 -6.38 0.23 12.74
C VAL A 64 -7.80 -0.33 12.72
N TRP A 65 -8.26 -0.84 11.58
CA TRP A 65 -9.57 -1.46 11.46
C TRP A 65 -9.69 -2.76 12.29
N GLN A 66 -8.70 -3.65 12.20
CA GLN A 66 -8.70 -4.91 12.95
C GLN A 66 -8.67 -4.72 14.47
N LYS A 67 -8.09 -3.61 14.95
CA LYS A 67 -8.11 -3.22 16.37
C LYS A 67 -9.44 -2.61 16.82
N GLY A 68 -10.40 -2.42 15.92
CA GLY A 68 -11.70 -1.82 16.23
C GLY A 68 -11.64 -0.33 16.55
N ILE A 69 -10.55 0.36 16.17
CA ILE A 69 -10.37 1.79 16.43
C ILE A 69 -11.23 2.63 15.48
N LEU A 70 -11.33 2.22 14.21
CA LEU A 70 -12.15 2.85 13.19
C LEU A 70 -12.99 1.79 12.47
N ASP A 71 -14.26 2.09 12.25
CA ASP A 71 -15.13 1.25 11.42
C ASP A 71 -14.77 1.38 9.94
N PHE A 72 -15.06 0.33 9.17
CA PHE A 72 -14.75 0.24 7.74
C PHE A 72 -15.13 1.50 6.94
N HIS A 73 -16.35 2.01 7.13
CA HIS A 73 -16.87 3.14 6.37
C HIS A 73 -16.21 4.48 6.73
N VAL A 74 -15.62 4.59 7.92
CA VAL A 74 -15.03 5.83 8.44
C VAL A 74 -13.76 6.19 7.67
N PHE A 75 -13.04 5.20 7.14
CA PHE A 75 -11.86 5.40 6.31
C PHE A 75 -12.16 6.19 5.02
N PHE A 76 -13.37 6.09 4.46
CA PHE A 76 -13.73 6.85 3.26
C PHE A 76 -13.72 8.37 3.48
N LYS A 77 -13.78 8.85 4.73
CA LYS A 77 -13.58 10.27 5.06
C LYS A 77 -12.17 10.77 4.69
N LEU A 78 -11.19 9.88 4.52
CA LEU A 78 -9.84 10.21 4.09
C LEU A 78 -9.70 10.32 2.56
N LEU A 79 -10.73 9.96 1.77
CA LEU A 79 -10.63 10.00 0.31
C LEU A 79 -10.22 11.39 -0.20
N ILE A 80 -10.88 12.45 0.25
CA ILE A 80 -10.57 13.82 -0.19
C ILE A 80 -9.17 14.26 0.27
N PRO A 81 -8.79 14.14 1.56
CA PRO A 81 -7.42 14.36 2.02
C PRO A 81 -6.36 13.59 1.20
N SER A 82 -6.60 12.30 0.93
CA SER A 82 -5.71 11.44 0.13
C SER A 82 -5.58 11.91 -1.32
N VAL A 83 -6.69 12.32 -1.95
CA VAL A 83 -6.66 12.89 -3.31
C VAL A 83 -5.79 14.15 -3.33
N VAL A 84 -5.94 15.03 -2.33
CA VAL A 84 -5.14 16.26 -2.22
C VAL A 84 -3.66 15.93 -1.99
N ASN A 85 -3.36 14.96 -1.11
CA ASN A 85 -2.01 14.47 -0.87
C ASN A 85 -1.30 14.05 -2.15
N TYR A 86 -2.01 13.33 -3.02
CA TYR A 86 -1.51 12.84 -4.30
C TYR A 86 -1.43 13.94 -5.37
N LEU A 87 -2.52 14.69 -5.55
CA LEU A 87 -2.69 15.58 -6.71
C LEU A 87 -1.69 16.74 -6.70
N ILE A 88 -1.36 17.27 -5.53
CA ILE A 88 -0.41 18.39 -5.42
C ILE A 88 1.01 18.02 -5.90
N PRO A 89 1.69 17.01 -5.33
CA PRO A 89 3.00 16.60 -5.82
C PRO A 89 2.92 16.10 -7.27
N ALA A 90 1.84 15.40 -7.67
CA ALA A 90 1.66 14.94 -9.05
C ALA A 90 1.60 16.09 -10.05
N THR A 91 0.86 17.16 -9.75
CA THR A 91 0.76 18.35 -10.60
C THR A 91 2.10 19.08 -10.68
N ILE A 92 2.79 19.28 -9.55
CA ILE A 92 4.12 19.91 -9.53
C ILE A 92 5.13 19.08 -10.34
N MET A 93 5.15 17.76 -10.16
CA MET A 93 6.03 16.86 -10.91
C MET A 93 5.72 16.83 -12.41
N SER A 94 4.46 17.01 -12.80
CA SER A 94 4.05 16.96 -14.21
C SER A 94 4.79 17.98 -15.08
N PHE A 95 5.14 19.14 -14.54
CA PHE A 95 5.90 20.18 -15.24
C PHE A 95 7.36 19.79 -15.50
N ALA A 96 7.92 18.82 -14.78
CA ALA A 96 9.30 18.36 -14.96
C ALA A 96 9.42 17.08 -15.80
N ILE A 97 8.29 16.51 -16.24
CA ILE A 97 8.26 15.34 -17.11
C ILE A 97 8.71 15.74 -18.52
N PRO A 98 9.66 15.02 -19.15
CA PRO A 98 10.03 15.28 -20.54
C PRO A 98 8.83 15.20 -21.48
N GLN A 99 8.72 16.16 -22.40
CA GLN A 99 7.73 16.09 -23.46
C GLN A 99 8.04 14.91 -24.39
N GLY A 100 6.99 14.20 -24.81
CA GLY A 100 7.10 13.08 -25.73
C GLY A 100 5.92 12.12 -25.59
N ARG A 101 5.86 11.13 -26.48
CA ARG A 101 4.95 10.00 -26.38
C ARG A 101 5.78 8.72 -26.50
N PRO A 102 5.60 7.75 -25.60
CA PRO A 102 6.24 6.45 -25.76
C PRO A 102 5.77 5.82 -27.07
N ALA A 103 6.64 5.05 -27.72
CA ALA A 103 6.27 4.29 -28.91
C ALA A 103 5.11 3.34 -28.54
N SER A 104 4.01 3.40 -29.29
CA SER A 104 2.88 2.49 -29.11
C SER A 104 3.32 1.07 -29.51
N GLY A 105 3.38 0.16 -28.54
CA GLY A 105 3.50 -1.26 -28.82
C GLY A 105 2.13 -1.84 -29.19
N GLU A 106 2.02 -2.48 -30.34
CA GLU A 106 0.79 -3.15 -30.82
C GLU A 106 0.52 -4.50 -30.15
N ALA A 107 1.14 -4.77 -28.99
CA ALA A 107 0.95 -6.04 -28.30
C ALA A 107 -0.46 -6.10 -27.69
N VAL A 108 -1.37 -6.82 -28.36
CA VAL A 108 -2.69 -7.16 -27.82
C VAL A 108 -2.48 -8.10 -26.63
N VAL A 109 -2.59 -7.58 -25.42
CA VAL A 109 -2.52 -8.40 -24.20
C VAL A 109 -3.86 -9.12 -24.04
N ALA A 110 -3.90 -10.39 -24.43
CA ALA A 110 -5.07 -11.23 -24.21
C ALA A 110 -5.18 -11.61 -22.73
N MET A 111 -6.39 -11.56 -22.19
CA MET A 111 -6.65 -12.07 -20.85
C MET A 111 -6.46 -13.59 -20.80
N LYS A 112 -5.71 -14.05 -19.80
CA LYS A 112 -5.49 -15.48 -19.58
C LYS A 112 -6.78 -16.17 -19.12
N ARG A 113 -6.92 -17.46 -19.41
CA ARG A 113 -8.10 -18.26 -19.04
C ARG A 113 -8.36 -18.18 -17.53
N GLY A 114 -9.60 -17.86 -17.16
CA GLY A 114 -10.01 -17.77 -15.77
C GLY A 114 -9.70 -16.44 -15.07
N SER A 115 -9.06 -15.47 -15.73
CA SER A 115 -8.75 -14.16 -15.12
C SER A 115 -9.99 -13.45 -14.57
N VAL A 116 -11.10 -13.44 -15.30
CA VAL A 116 -12.38 -12.83 -14.88
C VAL A 116 -12.93 -13.51 -13.63
N ALA A 117 -12.91 -14.84 -13.61
CA ALA A 117 -13.37 -15.60 -12.45
C ALA A 117 -12.47 -15.36 -11.23
N ILE A 118 -11.15 -15.27 -11.42
CA ILE A 118 -10.20 -14.94 -10.34
C ILE A 118 -10.47 -13.53 -9.79
N MET A 119 -10.70 -12.53 -10.64
CA MET A 119 -11.08 -11.18 -10.20
C MET A 119 -12.38 -11.18 -9.40
N PHE A 120 -13.38 -11.96 -9.82
CA PHE A 120 -14.62 -12.13 -9.08
C PHE A 120 -14.40 -12.82 -7.72
N LEU A 121 -13.63 -13.91 -7.67
CA LEU A 121 -13.30 -14.61 -6.42
C LEU A 121 -12.48 -13.75 -5.46
N PHE A 122 -11.64 -12.86 -5.99
CA PHE A 122 -10.95 -11.86 -5.19
C PHE A 122 -11.93 -10.86 -4.56
N ALA A 123 -12.91 -10.35 -5.31
CA ALA A 123 -13.98 -9.54 -4.75
C ALA A 123 -14.81 -10.29 -3.68
N CYS A 124 -15.12 -11.57 -3.91
CA CYS A 124 -15.77 -12.44 -2.91
C CYS A 124 -14.91 -12.62 -1.65
N THR A 125 -13.58 -12.68 -1.79
CA THR A 125 -12.65 -12.78 -0.67
C THR A 125 -12.70 -11.54 0.20
N ILE A 126 -12.66 -10.35 -0.41
CA ILE A 126 -12.83 -9.08 0.31
C ILE A 126 -14.19 -9.04 1.02
N ALA A 127 -15.27 -9.37 0.31
CA ALA A 127 -16.61 -9.39 0.89
C ALA A 127 -16.73 -10.36 2.08
N THR A 128 -16.09 -11.54 2.00
CA THR A 128 -16.07 -12.53 3.09
C THR A 128 -15.26 -12.01 4.28
N ALA A 129 -14.09 -11.40 4.05
CA ALA A 129 -13.26 -10.81 5.10
C ALA A 129 -13.97 -9.68 5.86
N VAL A 130 -14.61 -8.76 5.14
CA VAL A 130 -15.42 -7.69 5.75
C VAL A 130 -16.60 -8.27 6.53
N SER A 131 -17.30 -9.26 5.95
CA SER A 131 -18.49 -9.83 6.57
C SER A 131 -18.15 -10.61 7.85
N PHE A 132 -17.07 -11.38 7.85
CA PHE A 132 -16.61 -12.13 9.01
C PHE A 132 -16.23 -11.18 10.16
N HIS A 133 -15.54 -10.09 9.84
CA HIS A 133 -15.14 -9.12 10.86
C HIS A 133 -16.32 -8.32 11.42
N ASN A 134 -17.14 -7.72 10.55
CA ASN A 134 -18.18 -6.80 10.99
C ASN A 134 -19.43 -7.50 11.53
N PHE A 135 -19.82 -8.65 10.97
CA PHE A 135 -21.07 -9.32 11.34
C PHE A 135 -20.87 -10.54 12.25
N LEU A 136 -19.77 -11.28 12.09
CA LEU A 136 -19.51 -12.48 12.88
C LEU A 136 -18.54 -12.24 14.05
N GLY A 137 -17.92 -11.06 14.13
CA GLY A 137 -16.88 -10.75 15.14
C GLY A 137 -15.61 -11.59 15.01
N LEU A 138 -15.40 -12.22 13.85
CA LEU A 138 -14.24 -13.06 13.57
C LEU A 138 -13.08 -12.21 13.05
N PRO A 139 -11.82 -12.57 13.34
CA PRO A 139 -10.68 -11.91 12.72
C PRO A 139 -10.75 -11.92 11.18
N ALA A 140 -10.49 -10.76 10.55
CA ALA A 140 -10.57 -10.62 9.09
C ALA A 140 -9.69 -11.62 8.32
N PHE A 141 -8.56 -12.05 8.91
CA PHE A 141 -7.68 -13.05 8.29
C PHE A 141 -8.40 -14.39 8.04
N LEU A 142 -9.40 -14.77 8.85
CA LEU A 142 -10.19 -15.99 8.63
C LEU A 142 -11.05 -15.89 7.35
N GLY A 143 -11.58 -14.70 7.05
CA GLY A 143 -12.27 -14.47 5.79
C GLY A 143 -11.30 -14.46 4.60
N MET A 144 -10.09 -13.92 4.78
CA MET A 144 -9.04 -13.97 3.74
C MET A 144 -8.58 -15.41 3.45
N THR A 145 -8.38 -16.26 4.48
CA THR A 145 -8.02 -17.67 4.30
C THR A 145 -9.17 -18.48 3.68
N THR A 146 -10.41 -18.13 3.99
CA THR A 146 -11.59 -18.69 3.30
C THR A 146 -11.60 -18.31 1.82
N GLY A 147 -11.25 -17.06 1.49
CA GLY A 147 -11.05 -16.62 0.11
C GLY A 147 -9.97 -17.39 -0.64
N LEU A 148 -8.85 -17.68 0.02
CA LEU A 148 -7.82 -18.57 -0.53
C LEU A 148 -8.38 -19.96 -0.85
N ALA A 149 -9.29 -20.50 -0.04
CA ALA A 149 -9.96 -21.77 -0.34
C ALA A 149 -10.79 -21.68 -1.63
N TYR A 150 -11.54 -20.59 -1.86
CA TYR A 150 -12.26 -20.38 -3.13
C TYR A 150 -11.31 -20.43 -4.34
N LEU A 151 -10.18 -19.73 -4.22
CA LEU A 151 -9.15 -19.70 -5.27
C LEU A 151 -8.53 -21.09 -5.49
N LYS A 152 -8.33 -21.88 -4.44
CA LYS A 152 -7.82 -23.25 -4.53
C LYS A 152 -8.81 -24.18 -5.24
N PHE A 153 -10.11 -24.10 -4.93
CA PHE A 153 -11.13 -24.89 -5.62
C PHE A 153 -11.20 -24.54 -7.11
N PHE A 154 -11.18 -23.25 -7.45
CA PHE A 154 -11.20 -22.82 -8.85
C PHE A 154 -9.90 -23.16 -9.58
N GLY A 155 -8.76 -23.04 -8.90
CA GLY A 155 -7.46 -23.45 -9.43
C GLY A 155 -7.39 -24.94 -9.75
N TYR A 156 -7.92 -25.78 -8.86
CA TYR A 156 -8.04 -27.21 -9.11
C TYR A 156 -8.94 -27.51 -10.32
N TYR A 157 -10.05 -26.80 -10.47
CA TYR A 157 -10.92 -26.91 -11.64
C TYR A 157 -10.20 -26.52 -12.94
N LEU A 158 -9.46 -25.40 -12.96
CA LEU A 158 -8.67 -24.97 -14.12
C LEU A 158 -7.64 -26.03 -14.50
N ARG A 159 -6.93 -26.59 -13.51
CA ARG A 159 -5.92 -27.63 -13.73
C ARG A 159 -6.54 -28.91 -14.30
N LYS A 160 -7.68 -29.35 -13.78
CA LYS A 160 -8.38 -30.57 -14.22
C LYS A 160 -8.98 -30.44 -15.62
N THR A 161 -9.41 -29.22 -16.00
CA THR A 161 -10.03 -28.92 -17.30
C THR A 161 -9.05 -28.34 -18.31
N HIS A 162 -7.75 -28.37 -18.01
CA HIS A 162 -6.71 -27.96 -18.95
C HIS A 162 -6.48 -29.03 -19.99
N VAL A 163 -6.45 -28.62 -21.26
CA VAL A 163 -6.06 -29.49 -22.37
C VAL A 163 -4.61 -29.14 -22.72
N PRO A 164 -3.66 -30.08 -22.60
CA PRO A 164 -2.26 -29.81 -22.90
C PRO A 164 -2.11 -29.32 -24.35
N LEU A 165 -1.48 -28.17 -24.54
CA LEU A 165 -1.15 -27.62 -25.87
C LEU A 165 0.33 -27.84 -26.15
N ALA A 166 0.72 -27.95 -27.42
CA ALA A 166 2.14 -28.05 -27.80
C ALA A 166 2.95 -26.79 -27.45
N SER A 167 2.28 -25.66 -27.22
CA SER A 167 2.84 -24.41 -26.70
C SER A 167 3.01 -24.39 -25.18
N ASP A 168 2.46 -25.37 -24.45
CA ASP A 168 2.71 -25.51 -23.03
C ASP A 168 4.19 -25.86 -22.87
N SER A 169 4.97 -24.93 -22.35
CA SER A 169 6.37 -25.17 -22.07
C SER A 169 6.48 -26.26 -20.99
N LEU A 170 7.32 -27.28 -21.23
CA LEU A 170 7.72 -28.26 -20.20
C LEU A 170 8.39 -27.57 -18.99
N ALA A 171 8.87 -26.34 -19.19
CA ALA A 171 9.34 -25.45 -18.15
C ALA A 171 8.15 -24.87 -17.37
N TYR A 172 7.75 -25.58 -16.33
CA TYR A 172 6.88 -25.10 -15.25
C TYR A 172 7.33 -23.69 -14.78
N GLY A 173 6.74 -22.59 -15.28
CA GLY A 173 7.51 -21.33 -15.24
C GLY A 173 6.77 -20.01 -15.10
N GLU A 174 5.74 -19.75 -15.90
CA GLU A 174 5.23 -18.38 -16.03
C GLU A 174 3.96 -18.10 -15.21
N THR A 175 3.83 -16.87 -14.73
CA THR A 175 2.67 -16.42 -13.95
C THR A 175 1.44 -16.39 -14.85
N GLY A 176 0.47 -17.28 -14.59
CA GLY A 176 -0.82 -17.33 -15.27
C GLY A 176 -1.02 -18.43 -16.31
N ASP A 177 -0.10 -19.40 -16.46
CA ASP A 177 -0.39 -20.62 -17.21
C ASP A 177 -1.39 -21.51 -16.48
N VAL A 178 -2.30 -22.13 -17.23
CA VAL A 178 -3.39 -22.97 -16.69
C VAL A 178 -2.84 -24.25 -16.05
N GLN A 179 -1.75 -24.82 -16.60
CA GLN A 179 -1.01 -25.92 -16.01
C GLN A 179 -0.23 -25.51 -14.75
N ALA A 180 0.04 -24.22 -14.58
CA ALA A 180 0.82 -23.63 -13.50
C ALA A 180 -0.01 -22.80 -12.51
N PHE A 181 -1.34 -22.95 -12.47
CA PHE A 181 -2.18 -22.29 -11.47
C PHE A 181 -1.98 -22.95 -10.09
N ASP A 182 -0.81 -22.70 -9.53
CA ASP A 182 -0.42 -23.10 -8.19
C ASP A 182 -0.22 -21.84 -7.36
N SER A 183 -1.27 -21.43 -6.64
CA SER A 183 -1.17 -20.26 -5.77
C SER A 183 -0.14 -20.45 -4.64
N PHE A 184 0.32 -21.67 -4.32
CA PHE A 184 1.43 -21.85 -3.37
C PHE A 184 2.77 -21.41 -3.97
N ARG A 185 2.94 -21.50 -5.30
CA ARG A 185 4.12 -20.94 -5.97
C ARG A 185 4.22 -19.44 -5.77
N GLU A 186 3.08 -18.74 -5.87
CA GLU A 186 3.05 -17.29 -5.65
C GLU A 186 3.28 -16.97 -4.15
N VAL A 187 2.78 -17.78 -3.22
CA VAL A 187 3.13 -17.67 -1.78
C VAL A 187 4.62 -17.92 -1.53
N ALA A 188 5.24 -18.88 -2.22
CA ALA A 188 6.67 -19.14 -2.12
C ALA A 188 7.53 -17.99 -2.68
N ARG A 189 6.98 -17.23 -3.63
CA ARG A 189 7.59 -16.01 -4.20
C ARG A 189 7.27 -14.74 -3.40
N ALA A 190 6.48 -14.84 -2.33
CA ALA A 190 6.27 -13.71 -1.43
C ALA A 190 7.60 -13.27 -0.81
N GLU A 191 7.70 -11.99 -0.46
CA GLU A 191 8.90 -11.43 0.16
C GLU A 191 9.02 -11.83 1.63
N TRP A 192 9.42 -13.08 1.88
CA TRP A 192 9.56 -13.63 3.23
C TRP A 192 10.52 -12.83 4.11
N ASP A 193 11.60 -12.28 3.53
CA ASP A 193 12.54 -11.42 4.23
C ASP A 193 11.85 -10.16 4.79
N THR A 194 10.99 -9.53 3.97
CA THR A 194 10.20 -8.35 4.34
C THR A 194 9.16 -8.70 5.43
N LEU A 195 8.49 -9.85 5.31
CA LEU A 195 7.53 -10.31 6.32
C LEU A 195 8.20 -10.63 7.67
N LEU A 196 9.35 -11.31 7.65
CA LEU A 196 10.12 -11.63 8.85
C LEU A 196 10.70 -10.36 9.50
N PHE A 197 11.11 -9.38 8.70
CA PHE A 197 11.51 -8.06 9.17
C PHE A 197 10.37 -7.38 9.95
N PHE A 198 9.16 -7.30 9.38
CA PHE A 198 8.02 -6.70 10.07
C PHE A 198 7.62 -7.46 11.33
N PHE A 199 7.66 -8.79 11.30
CA PHE A 199 7.44 -9.60 12.49
C PHE A 199 8.44 -9.24 13.61
N GLY A 200 9.73 -9.17 13.28
CA GLY A 200 10.77 -8.77 14.23
C GLY A 200 10.53 -7.39 14.81
N VAL A 201 10.22 -6.40 13.96
CA VAL A 201 9.96 -5.03 14.42
C VAL A 201 8.71 -4.94 15.30
N ILE A 202 7.61 -5.60 14.94
CA ILE A 202 6.38 -5.65 15.76
C ILE A 202 6.68 -6.26 17.13
N MET A 203 7.47 -7.34 17.18
CA MET A 203 7.91 -7.97 18.43
C MET A 203 8.78 -7.03 19.27
N SER A 204 9.72 -6.30 18.66
CA SER A 204 10.56 -5.32 19.36
C SER A 204 9.74 -4.16 19.92
N VAL A 205 8.81 -3.61 19.14
CA VAL A 205 7.89 -2.56 19.62
C VAL A 205 7.02 -3.08 20.75
N GLY A 206 6.50 -4.30 20.63
CA GLY A 206 5.80 -5.02 21.71
C GLY A 206 6.63 -5.14 23.00
N GLY A 207 7.92 -5.44 22.87
CA GLY A 207 8.85 -5.46 24.00
C GLY A 207 9.03 -4.08 24.66
N LEU A 208 9.16 -3.01 23.86
CA LEU A 208 9.24 -1.64 24.37
C LEU A 208 7.94 -1.22 25.09
N GLY A 209 6.79 -1.66 24.57
CA GLY A 209 5.49 -1.49 25.23
C GLY A 209 5.45 -2.22 26.58
N PHE A 210 5.87 -3.48 26.62
CA PHE A 210 5.88 -4.27 27.85
C PHE A 210 6.77 -3.69 28.96
N ILE A 211 7.90 -3.05 28.61
CA ILE A 211 8.82 -2.42 29.56
C ILE A 211 8.35 -0.99 29.96
N GLY A 212 7.31 -0.45 29.33
CA GLY A 212 6.71 0.85 29.66
C GLY A 212 7.32 2.06 28.94
N TYR A 213 8.23 1.86 27.99
CA TYR A 213 8.82 2.98 27.22
C TYR A 213 7.78 3.66 26.32
N LEU A 214 6.83 2.88 25.78
CA LEU A 214 5.76 3.46 24.97
C LEU A 214 4.80 4.32 25.79
N ASP A 215 4.58 4.01 27.08
CA ASP A 215 3.73 4.82 27.95
C ASP A 215 4.34 6.20 28.21
N ILE A 216 5.66 6.25 28.47
CA ILE A 216 6.41 7.50 28.62
C ILE A 216 6.33 8.33 27.34
N LEU A 217 6.57 7.68 26.19
CA LEU A 217 6.51 8.35 24.89
C LEU A 217 5.10 8.85 24.58
N SER A 218 4.07 8.08 24.94
CA SER A 218 2.66 8.44 24.79
C SER A 218 2.33 9.69 25.61
N ALA A 219 2.75 9.74 26.88
CA ALA A 219 2.53 10.90 27.74
C ALA A 219 3.19 12.17 27.16
N TYR A 220 4.42 12.07 26.68
CA TYR A 220 5.10 13.22 26.08
C TYR A 220 4.43 13.67 24.77
N LEU A 221 4.16 12.74 23.85
CA LEU A 221 3.61 13.07 22.54
C LEU A 221 2.15 13.52 22.62
N TYR A 222 1.28 12.73 23.24
CA TYR A 222 -0.16 12.94 23.16
C TYR A 222 -0.72 13.83 24.27
N THR A 223 -0.08 13.88 25.45
CA THR A 223 -0.52 14.74 26.56
C THR A 223 0.14 16.12 26.53
N GLU A 224 1.46 16.21 26.35
CA GLU A 224 2.14 17.51 26.37
C GLU A 224 2.04 18.27 25.03
N LEU A 225 2.35 17.61 23.90
CA LEU A 225 2.33 18.25 22.58
C LEU A 225 0.91 18.32 21.96
N GLY A 226 0.01 17.46 22.44
CA GLY A 226 -1.35 17.28 21.93
C GLY A 226 -1.44 16.39 20.69
N ALA A 227 -2.58 15.72 20.54
CA ALA A 227 -2.81 14.71 19.50
C ALA A 227 -2.51 15.19 18.07
N THR A 228 -2.95 16.40 17.70
CA THR A 228 -2.70 16.92 16.34
C THR A 228 -1.21 17.02 16.05
N THR A 229 -0.44 17.63 16.96
CA THR A 229 1.00 17.82 16.78
C THR A 229 1.72 16.47 16.77
N ALA A 230 1.35 15.56 17.68
CA ALA A 230 1.88 14.20 17.73
C ALA A 230 1.65 13.45 16.42
N ASN A 231 0.41 13.45 15.91
CA ASN A 231 0.04 12.74 14.69
C ASN A 231 0.77 13.28 13.46
N VAL A 232 1.00 14.60 13.38
CA VAL A 232 1.81 15.20 12.32
C VAL A 232 3.29 14.81 12.44
N MET A 233 3.86 14.78 13.65
CA MET A 233 5.24 14.34 13.86
C MET A 233 5.43 12.86 13.57
N VAL A 234 4.49 12.01 13.99
CA VAL A 234 4.47 10.57 13.73
C VAL A 234 4.55 10.28 12.23
N GLY A 235 3.80 11.01 11.40
CA GLY A 235 3.93 10.86 9.94
C GLY A 235 5.27 11.31 9.38
N VAL A 236 5.91 12.34 9.96
CA VAL A 236 7.29 12.72 9.58
C VAL A 236 8.29 11.63 9.98
N ILE A 237 8.14 11.04 11.16
CA ILE A 237 8.98 9.93 11.63
C ILE A 237 8.82 8.70 10.73
N SER A 238 7.61 8.44 10.25
CA SER A 238 7.32 7.35 9.30
C SER A 238 8.15 7.45 8.01
N ALA A 239 8.53 8.66 7.57
CA ALA A 239 9.42 8.82 6.42
C ALA A 239 10.80 8.17 6.62
N VAL A 240 11.26 7.98 7.86
CA VAL A 240 12.57 7.40 8.18
C VAL A 240 12.48 5.94 8.58
N ILE A 241 11.47 5.58 9.37
CA ILE A 241 11.38 4.26 10.02
C ILE A 241 10.57 3.24 9.21
N ASP A 242 9.70 3.70 8.30
CA ASP A 242 8.57 2.97 7.69
C ASP A 242 7.24 3.20 8.43
N ASN A 243 6.13 3.04 7.70
CA ASN A 243 4.77 3.27 8.20
C ASN A 243 4.28 2.15 9.14
N ILE A 244 4.70 0.89 8.93
CA ILE A 244 4.26 -0.25 9.75
C ILE A 244 4.74 -0.17 11.20
N PRO A 245 6.05 0.00 11.49
CA PRO A 245 6.53 0.08 12.88
C PRO A 245 5.93 1.24 13.66
N VAL A 246 5.78 2.37 12.98
CA VAL A 246 5.26 3.60 13.56
C VAL A 246 3.79 3.44 13.93
N MET A 247 2.97 2.88 13.04
CA MET A 247 1.56 2.63 13.34
C MET A 247 1.39 1.60 14.48
N VAL A 248 2.23 0.57 14.51
CA VAL A 248 2.23 -0.43 15.60
C VAL A 248 2.54 0.24 16.94
N ALA A 249 3.52 1.15 16.99
CA ALA A 249 3.84 1.89 18.21
C ALA A 249 2.67 2.73 18.70
N VAL A 250 1.99 3.48 17.80
CA VAL A 250 0.80 4.26 18.16
C VAL A 250 -0.35 3.38 18.65
N LEU A 251 -0.61 2.24 17.99
CA LEU A 251 -1.64 1.30 18.42
C LEU A 251 -1.34 0.64 19.77
N GLN A 252 -0.07 0.48 20.12
CA GLN A 252 0.32 -0.04 21.43
C GLN A 252 0.26 1.02 22.53
N MET A 253 0.60 2.28 22.23
CA MET A 253 0.45 3.40 23.15
C MET A 253 -1.00 3.67 23.54
N GLN A 254 -1.96 3.30 22.68
CA GLN A 254 -3.41 3.52 22.84
C GLN A 254 -3.74 4.93 23.39
N PRO A 255 -3.29 6.01 22.70
CA PRO A 255 -3.58 7.35 23.15
C PRO A 255 -5.10 7.61 23.13
N THR A 256 -5.58 8.36 24.12
CA THR A 256 -6.99 8.76 24.18
C THR A 256 -7.23 9.93 23.24
N MET A 257 -7.75 9.64 22.05
CA MET A 257 -8.05 10.65 21.03
C MET A 257 -9.32 10.31 20.25
N ASP A 258 -9.95 11.34 19.69
CA ASP A 258 -11.20 11.20 18.93
C ASP A 258 -10.99 10.54 17.55
N THR A 259 -12.10 10.25 16.87
CA THR A 259 -12.09 9.67 15.52
C THR A 259 -11.31 10.53 14.52
N THR A 260 -11.34 11.85 14.66
CA THR A 260 -10.66 12.77 13.75
C THR A 260 -9.14 12.65 13.87
N GLN A 261 -8.62 12.51 15.09
CA GLN A 261 -7.21 12.28 15.35
C GLN A 261 -6.76 10.88 14.96
N TRP A 262 -7.60 9.86 15.15
CA TRP A 262 -7.34 8.52 14.63
C TRP A 262 -7.29 8.47 13.10
N LEU A 263 -8.18 9.19 12.43
CA LEU A 263 -8.10 9.37 10.98
C LEU A 263 -6.85 10.17 10.57
N LEU A 264 -6.48 11.19 11.35
CA LEU A 264 -5.27 11.98 11.08
C LEU A 264 -4.02 11.12 11.16
N VAL A 265 -3.83 10.34 12.23
CA VAL A 265 -2.65 9.47 12.36
C VAL A 265 -2.61 8.39 11.29
N THR A 266 -3.78 7.85 10.92
CA THR A 266 -3.91 6.86 9.84
C THR A 266 -3.45 7.47 8.51
N LEU A 267 -3.89 8.69 8.21
CA LEU A 267 -3.46 9.43 7.02
C LEU A 267 -1.96 9.75 7.08
N THR A 268 -1.49 10.38 8.16
CA THR A 268 -0.13 10.89 8.27
C THR A 268 0.91 9.78 8.33
N ALA A 269 0.65 8.68 9.04
CA ALA A 269 1.52 7.51 9.04
C ALA A 269 1.50 6.81 7.67
N GLY A 270 0.33 6.69 7.03
CA GLY A 270 0.21 6.05 5.71
C GLY A 270 0.95 6.80 4.60
N VAL A 271 0.77 8.13 4.52
CA VAL A 271 1.37 8.97 3.46
C VAL A 271 2.74 9.53 3.83
N GLY A 272 3.08 9.60 5.11
CA GLY A 272 4.34 10.17 5.59
C GLY A 272 5.56 9.44 5.05
N GLY A 273 5.45 8.12 4.93
CA GLY A 273 6.42 7.23 4.29
C GLY A 273 6.78 7.60 2.84
N SER A 274 5.97 8.39 2.14
CA SER A 274 6.29 8.86 0.79
C SER A 274 7.31 10.01 0.76
N MET A 275 7.57 10.71 1.86
CA MET A 275 8.49 11.86 1.87
C MET A 275 9.93 11.46 1.56
N LEU A 276 10.35 10.25 1.96
CA LEU A 276 11.64 9.65 1.61
C LEU A 276 11.42 8.28 0.98
N SER A 277 12.23 7.89 -0.01
CA SER A 277 12.04 6.62 -0.72
C SER A 277 12.21 5.37 0.15
N ILE A 278 12.87 5.49 1.30
CA ILE A 278 13.08 4.41 2.26
C ILE A 278 11.98 4.33 3.33
N GLY A 279 11.11 5.34 3.43
CA GLY A 279 10.06 5.42 4.44
C GLY A 279 8.81 4.60 4.12
N SER A 280 8.80 3.88 3.00
CA SER A 280 7.70 2.96 2.66
C SER A 280 8.22 1.74 1.92
N ALA A 281 7.61 0.59 2.17
CA ALA A 281 7.85 -0.65 1.42
C ALA A 281 7.74 -0.44 -0.11
N ALA A 282 6.74 0.32 -0.56
CA ALA A 282 6.57 0.69 -1.97
C ALA A 282 7.79 1.44 -2.55
N GLY A 283 8.36 2.39 -1.80
CA GLY A 283 9.55 3.12 -2.23
C GLY A 283 10.79 2.23 -2.31
N VAL A 284 11.00 1.37 -1.31
CA VAL A 284 12.12 0.41 -1.31
C VAL A 284 12.00 -0.60 -2.45
N ALA A 285 10.81 -1.16 -2.66
CA ALA A 285 10.52 -2.10 -3.73
C ALA A 285 10.80 -1.49 -5.12
N LEU A 286 10.35 -0.25 -5.36
CA LEU A 286 10.62 0.44 -6.63
C LEU A 286 12.10 0.75 -6.83
N MET A 287 12.85 1.08 -5.78
CA MET A 287 14.29 1.26 -5.90
C MET A 287 14.99 -0.04 -6.28
N GLY A 288 14.48 -1.18 -5.80
CA GLY A 288 14.94 -2.52 -6.18
C GLY A 288 14.62 -2.89 -7.63
N GLN A 289 13.42 -2.56 -8.12
CA GLN A 289 12.96 -2.94 -9.46
C GLN A 289 13.48 -1.99 -10.56
N ALA A 290 13.53 -0.69 -10.29
CA ALA A 290 14.02 0.34 -11.22
C ALA A 290 15.47 0.75 -10.92
N ARG A 291 16.33 -0.22 -10.57
CA ARG A 291 17.75 -0.02 -10.22
C ARG A 291 18.46 0.87 -11.25
N GLY A 292 19.18 1.88 -10.75
CA GLY A 292 19.91 2.85 -11.58
C GLY A 292 19.05 3.98 -12.16
N MET A 293 17.72 3.82 -12.21
CA MET A 293 16.79 4.85 -12.70
C MET A 293 16.04 5.56 -11.57
N TYR A 294 15.58 4.82 -10.56
CA TYR A 294 14.99 5.39 -9.35
C TYR A 294 15.95 5.19 -8.17
N THR A 295 16.33 6.30 -7.52
CA THR A 295 17.30 6.31 -6.43
C THR A 295 16.86 7.25 -5.33
N PHE A 296 17.38 7.03 -4.11
CA PHE A 296 17.11 7.88 -2.95
C PHE A 296 17.31 9.37 -3.24
N PHE A 297 18.46 9.76 -3.80
CA PHE A 297 18.75 11.16 -4.09
C PHE A 297 17.82 11.78 -5.15
N ARG A 298 17.31 10.98 -6.08
CA ARG A 298 16.33 11.47 -7.07
C ARG A 298 14.97 11.67 -6.41
N HIS A 299 14.56 10.78 -5.51
CA HIS A 299 13.37 10.96 -4.70
C HIS A 299 13.47 12.18 -3.79
N LEU A 300 14.62 12.35 -3.12
CA LEU A 300 14.88 13.43 -2.17
C LEU A 300 14.69 14.82 -2.78
N LYS A 301 15.03 14.99 -4.07
CA LYS A 301 14.80 16.25 -4.80
C LYS A 301 13.32 16.65 -4.87
N TRP A 302 12.42 15.68 -4.78
CA TRP A 302 10.97 15.88 -4.84
C TRP A 302 10.30 15.89 -3.47
N THR A 303 11.04 15.60 -2.39
CA THR A 303 10.54 15.68 -1.01
C THR A 303 9.85 17.00 -0.70
N PRO A 304 10.30 18.20 -1.14
CA PRO A 304 9.56 19.44 -0.87
C PRO A 304 8.14 19.45 -1.46
N ALA A 305 7.95 18.94 -2.68
CA ALA A 305 6.63 18.84 -3.30
C ALA A 305 5.74 17.81 -2.58
N ILE A 306 6.33 16.68 -2.15
CA ILE A 306 5.63 15.63 -1.41
C ILE A 306 5.24 16.12 -0.01
N ALA A 307 6.14 16.83 0.68
CA ALA A 307 5.89 17.44 1.99
C ALA A 307 4.80 18.52 1.91
N LEU A 308 4.71 19.25 0.80
CA LEU A 308 3.63 20.19 0.56
C LEU A 308 2.29 19.45 0.39
N GLY A 309 2.25 18.34 -0.35
CA GLY A 309 1.09 17.45 -0.41
C GLY A 309 0.69 16.90 0.95
N TYR A 310 1.66 16.48 1.76
CA TYR A 310 1.48 16.04 3.14
C TYR A 310 0.81 17.12 4.01
N ALA A 311 1.39 18.33 4.07
CA ALA A 311 0.83 19.44 4.83
C ALA A 311 -0.58 19.85 4.35
N ALA A 312 -0.80 19.90 3.04
CA ALA A 312 -2.10 20.23 2.47
C ALA A 312 -3.17 19.17 2.79
N SER A 313 -2.80 17.88 2.75
CA SER A 313 -3.73 16.80 3.10
C SER A 313 -4.14 16.82 4.57
N ILE A 314 -3.21 17.17 5.48
CA ILE A 314 -3.52 17.39 6.90
C ILE A 314 -4.49 18.57 7.04
N TRP A 315 -4.20 19.69 6.38
CA TRP A 315 -5.07 20.86 6.45
C TRP A 315 -6.49 20.56 5.95
N VAL A 316 -6.63 19.85 4.83
CA VAL A 316 -7.92 19.44 4.28
C VAL A 316 -8.64 18.45 5.20
N HIS A 317 -7.92 17.51 5.81
CA HIS A 317 -8.49 16.59 6.80
C HIS A 317 -9.06 17.36 7.99
N MET A 318 -8.29 18.28 8.56
CA MET A 318 -8.75 19.10 9.68
C MET A 318 -9.94 19.99 9.29
N LEU A 319 -9.98 20.49 8.05
CA LEU A 319 -11.07 21.34 7.57
C LEU A 319 -12.39 20.57 7.37
N ILE A 320 -12.32 19.33 6.87
CA ILE A 320 -13.52 18.55 6.51
C ILE A 320 -13.99 17.68 7.68
N ASN A 321 -13.05 17.13 8.45
CA ASN A 321 -13.33 16.16 9.50
C ASN A 321 -13.12 16.72 10.91
N GLY A 322 -12.51 17.89 11.08
CA GLY A 322 -12.33 18.56 12.36
C GLY A 322 -13.59 19.25 12.85
N ASN A 323 -14.53 18.46 13.38
CA ASN A 323 -15.62 18.92 14.23
C ASN A 323 -15.54 18.20 15.57
#